data_AF-A0A968D5U1-F1
#
_entry.id   AF-A0A968D5U1-F1
#
_cell.length_a   1.000
_cell.length_b   1.000
_cell.length_c   1.000
_cell.angle_alpha   90.00
_cell.angle_beta   90.00
_cell.angle_gamma   90.00
#
_symmetry.space_group_name_H-M   'P 1'
#
loop_
_entity.id
_entity.type
_entity.pdbx_description
1 polymer ?
#
loop_
_entity_poly.entity_id
_entity_poly.type
_entity_poly.pdbx_seq_one_letter_code
_entity_poly.pdbx_strand_id
1 'polypeptide(L)' 'VPKSGLLVIPKTGHTLNLEEPALFNRNVSEFLAMVEEGRWLARDQRSQPSEIMKTK' A
#
# COMPACT_ATOMS: atom_id res chain seq x y z
N VAL A 1 -11.61 -5.28 0.58
CA VAL A 1 -11.20 -3.86 0.62
C VAL A 1 -10.74 -3.45 -0.78
N PRO A 2 -11.52 -2.68 -1.55
CA PRO A 2 -11.27 -2.53 -3.00
C PRO A 2 -10.19 -1.51 -3.37
N LYS A 3 -9.89 -0.54 -2.48
CA LYS A 3 -8.89 0.53 -2.70
C LYS A 3 -7.93 0.65 -1.50
N SER A 4 -7.33 -0.45 -1.07
CA SER A 4 -6.33 -0.47 0.00
C SER A 4 -5.00 -1.03 -0.50
N GLY A 5 -3.92 -0.57 0.12
CA GLY A 5 -2.56 -1.09 -0.07
C GLY A 5 -1.94 -1.48 1.28
N LEU A 6 -0.92 -2.34 1.23
CA LEU A 6 -0.13 -2.74 2.38
C LEU A 6 1.33 -2.40 2.10
N LEU A 7 1.93 -1.59 2.98
CA LEU A 7 3.36 -1.35 3.01
C LEU A 7 3.94 -2.09 4.21
N VAL A 8 4.97 -2.89 3.99
CA VAL A 8 5.74 -3.55 5.04
C VAL A 8 7.14 -2.94 5.04
N ILE A 9 7.53 -2.39 6.18
CA ILE A 9 8.91 -1.94 6.41
C ILE A 9 9.63 -3.09 7.14
N PRO A 10 10.66 -3.70 6.54
CA PRO A 10 11.34 -4.82 7.16
C PRO A 10 12.15 -4.35 8.37
N LYS A 11 12.24 -5.20 9.40
CA LYS A 11 13.04 -4.99 10.62
C LYS A 11 12.63 -3.77 11.49
N THR A 12 11.41 -3.26 11.34
CA THR A 12 10.85 -2.26 12.27
C THR A 12 9.89 -2.88 13.26
N GLY A 13 9.87 -2.37 14.49
CA GLY A 13 8.90 -2.70 15.51
C GLY A 13 7.52 -2.09 15.27
N HIS A 14 6.66 -2.19 16.28
CA HIS A 14 5.31 -1.62 16.24
C HIS A 14 5.33 -0.08 16.14
N THR A 15 6.38 0.55 16.65
CA THR A 15 6.56 2.01 16.68
C THR A 15 7.35 2.51 15.46
N LEU A 16 7.03 2.01 14.26
CA LEU A 16 7.76 2.34 13.03
C LEU A 16 7.85 3.84 12.72
N ASN A 17 6.89 4.64 13.17
CA ASN A 17 6.89 6.09 13.00
C ASN A 17 8.00 6.78 13.81
N LEU A 18 8.47 6.14 14.89
CA LEU A 18 9.60 6.60 15.72
C LEU A 18 10.92 5.98 15.26
N GLU A 19 10.89 4.72 14.83
CA GLU A 19 12.08 3.98 14.40
C GLU A 19 12.58 4.46 13.02
N GLU A 20 11.66 4.66 12.07
CA GLU A 20 11.97 5.05 10.68
C GLU A 20 11.12 6.27 10.24
N PRO A 21 11.23 7.42 10.92
CA PRO A 21 10.32 8.56 10.75
C PRO A 21 10.32 9.11 9.32
N ALA A 22 11.48 9.15 8.66
CA ALA A 22 11.60 9.66 7.30
C ALA A 22 10.87 8.75 6.29
N LEU A 23 11.01 7.43 6.42
CA LEU A 23 10.36 6.48 5.54
C LEU A 23 8.84 6.45 5.78
N PHE A 24 8.43 6.47 7.05
CA PHE A 24 7.03 6.54 7.44
C PHE A 24 6.36 7.80 6.86
N ASN A 25 6.91 8.98 7.16
CA ASN A 25 6.32 10.26 6.73
C ASN A 25 6.27 10.41 5.21
N ARG A 26 7.31 9.96 4.50
CA ARG A 26 7.32 9.96 3.02
C ARG A 26 6.16 9.14 2.46
N ASN A 27 6.01 7.89 2.90
CA ASN A 27 4.97 7.00 2.38
C ASN A 27 3.56 7.49 2.71
N VAL A 28 3.35 8.05 3.92
CA VAL A 28 2.06 8.66 4.29
C VAL A 28 1.78 9.88 3.42
N SER A 29 2.76 10.76 3.21
CA SER A 29 2.59 11.95 2.38
C SER A 29 2.30 11.60 0.92
N GLU A 30 3.00 10.63 0.35
CA GLU A 30 2.75 10.15 -1.02
C GLU A 30 1.35 9.52 -1.15
N PHE A 31 0.92 8.74 -0.15
CA PHE A 31 -0.43 8.19 -0.13
C PHE A 31 -1.50 9.29 -0.10
N LEU A 32 -1.35 10.29 0.78
CA LEU A 32 -2.30 11.41 0.86
C LEU A 32 -2.37 12.19 -0.45
N ALA A 33 -1.22 12.52 -1.04
CA ALA A 33 -1.17 13.21 -2.34
C ALA A 33 -1.87 12.41 -3.44
N MET A 34 -1.66 11.09 -3.53
CA MET A 34 -2.35 10.24 -4.51
C MET A 34 -3.86 10.17 -4.29
N VAL A 35 -4.32 10.20 -3.04
CA VAL A 35 -5.75 10.22 -2.71
C VAL A 35 -6.37 11.56 -3.09
N GLU A 36 -5.72 12.67 -2.75
CA GLU A 36 -6.16 14.03 -3.09
C GLU A 36 -6.25 14.25 -4.60
N GLU A 37 -5.29 13.72 -5.36
CA GLU A 37 -5.30 13.74 -6.82
C GLU A 37 -6.29 12.74 -7.46
N GLY A 38 -6.99 11.91 -6.66
CA GLY A 38 -7.91 10.89 -7.16
C GLY A 38 -7.22 9.70 -7.87
N ARG A 39 -5.91 9.53 -7.67
CA ARG A 39 -5.05 8.54 -8.34
C ARG A 39 -4.90 7.23 -7.56
N TRP A 40 -5.40 7.16 -6.33
CA TRP A 40 -5.49 5.90 -5.58
C TRP A 40 -6.66 5.03 -6.07
N LEU A 41 -6.44 4.34 -7.18
CA LEU A 41 -7.44 3.54 -7.88
C LEU A 41 -7.65 2.16 -7.24
N ALA A 42 -8.68 1.45 -7.71
CA ALA A 42 -8.88 0.05 -7.33
C ALA A 42 -7.71 -0.81 -7.81
N ARG A 43 -7.45 -1.91 -7.08
CA ARG A 43 -6.45 -2.89 -7.48
C ARG A 43 -6.75 -3.40 -8.90
N ASP A 44 -5.70 -3.58 -9.69
CA ASP A 44 -5.82 -4.14 -11.05
C ASP A 44 -6.63 -5.45 -11.03
N GLN A 45 -7.64 -5.55 -11.89
CA GLN A 45 -8.48 -6.74 -12.03
C GLN A 45 -7.65 -7.99 -12.35
N ARG A 46 -6.53 -7.84 -13.07
CA ARG A 46 -5.61 -8.95 -13.39
C ARG A 46 -4.91 -9.52 -12.16
N SER A 47 -4.87 -8.77 -11.05
CA SER A 47 -4.29 -9.22 -9.79
C SER A 47 -5.30 -9.94 -8.88
N GLN A 48 -6.53 -10.17 -9.34
CA GLN A 48 -7.53 -10.91 -8.58
C GLN A 48 -7.12 -12.38 -8.43
N PRO A 49 -7.33 -13.02 -7.27
CA PRO A 49 -6.95 -14.42 -7.04
C PRO A 49 -7.43 -15.39 -8.14
N SER A 50 -8.64 -15.18 -8.67
CA SER A 50 -9.18 -15.98 -9.77
C SER A 50 -8.40 -15.84 -11.09
N GLU A 51 -7.75 -14.69 -11.31
CA GLU A 51 -6.92 -14.45 -12.50
C GLU A 51 -5.48 -14.93 -12.31
N ILE A 52 -4.94 -14.90 -11.09
CA ILE A 52 -3.55 -15.28 -10.81
C ILE A 52 -3.37 -16.76 -10.40
N MET A 53 -4.38 -17.39 -9.81
CA MET A 53 -4.35 -18.79 -9.32
C MET A 53 -5.30 -19.67 -10.16
N LYS A 54 -5.14 -19.65 -11.48
CA LYS A 54 -5.95 -20.49 -12.38
C LYS A 54 -5.63 -21.96 -12.15
N THR A 55 -6.65 -22.76 -11.82
CA THR A 55 -6.56 -24.21 -11.54
C THR A 55 -7.13 -25.08 -12.66
N LYS A 56 -7.10 -24.61 -13.91
CA LYS A 56 -7.38 -25.43 -15.10
C LYS A 56 -6.14 -25.60 -15.95
#